data_AF-A0A7S2D295-F1
#
_entry.id   AF-A0A7S2D295-F1
#
_cell.length_a   1.000
_cell.length_b   1.000
_cell.length_c   1.000
_cell.angle_alpha   90.00
_cell.angle_beta   90.00
_cell.angle_gamma   90.00
#
_symmetry.space_group_name_H-M   'P 1'
#
loop_
_entity.id
_entity.type
_entity.pdbx_description
1 polymer ?
#
loop_
_entity_poly.entity_id
_entity_poly.type
_entity_poly.pdbx_seq_one_letter_code
_entity_poly.pdbx_strand_id
1 'polypeptide(L)'
;SSSSSLSSSSSSPLDWAGVLPVSCLGLWLLRLSERLAAPCTQVIPGSPTAILTVLAYAAAAGLRWVGRSVRPVRQWQRRVAPVLASALLGLFFAAVGSTAKVSNVVTAGPAIMCLTSITLGIHVAFSATAFALLNRIFGKGTILLDEALVASNANVGGPATAASFAAFMGSPQLVIPATTWGTVGYAAATPLALSLFSLLT
;
A
#
# COMPACT_ATOMS: atom_id res chain seq x y z
N SER A 1 -5.58 34.63 -15.64
CA SER A 1 -6.14 33.78 -16.71
C SER A 1 -5.42 32.44 -16.73
N SER A 2 -5.88 31.49 -15.92
CA SER A 2 -5.44 30.09 -15.97
C SER A 2 -6.61 29.23 -15.49
N SER A 3 -7.60 29.10 -16.37
CA SER A 3 -8.67 28.12 -16.27
C SER A 3 -8.06 26.74 -16.43
N SER A 4 -7.78 26.06 -15.31
CA SER A 4 -7.52 24.63 -15.30
C SER A 4 -8.82 23.91 -15.67
N SER A 5 -8.83 23.42 -16.90
CA SER A 5 -9.82 22.49 -17.42
C SER A 5 -9.97 21.31 -16.47
N LEU A 6 -11.12 21.26 -15.79
CA LEU A 6 -11.69 20.00 -15.32
C LEU A 6 -11.89 19.13 -16.56
N SER A 7 -10.92 18.27 -16.84
CA SER A 7 -11.10 17.17 -17.76
C SER A 7 -12.21 16.30 -17.19
N SER A 8 -13.34 16.30 -17.90
CA SER A 8 -14.36 15.28 -17.78
C SER A 8 -13.70 13.92 -17.99
N SER A 9 -13.48 13.21 -16.89
CA SER A 9 -13.06 11.81 -16.87
C SER A 9 -14.21 10.99 -17.45
N SER A 10 -14.26 10.93 -18.78
CA SER A 10 -14.94 9.88 -19.50
C SER A 10 -14.41 8.56 -18.97
N SER A 11 -15.25 7.83 -18.25
CA SER A 11 -14.98 6.48 -17.81
C SER A 11 -14.80 5.61 -19.05
N SER A 12 -13.56 5.42 -19.48
CA SER A 12 -13.24 4.39 -20.46
C SER A 12 -13.82 3.08 -19.95
N PRO A 13 -14.58 2.32 -20.77
CA PRO A 13 -15.12 1.03 -20.33
C PRO A 13 -13.97 0.16 -19.82
N LEU A 14 -14.17 -0.41 -18.63
CA LEU A 14 -13.21 -1.29 -17.98
C LEU A 14 -12.87 -2.41 -18.96
N ASP A 15 -11.63 -2.45 -19.44
CA ASP A 15 -11.20 -3.44 -20.43
C ASP A 15 -11.12 -4.83 -19.77
N TRP A 16 -12.20 -5.58 -19.88
CA TRP A 16 -12.33 -6.92 -19.31
C TRP A 16 -11.27 -7.89 -19.84
N ALA A 17 -10.75 -7.67 -21.06
CA ALA A 17 -9.70 -8.50 -21.63
C ALA A 17 -8.38 -8.37 -20.86
N GLY A 18 -8.07 -7.19 -20.32
CA GLY A 18 -6.90 -6.96 -19.47
C GLY A 18 -7.11 -7.33 -18.00
N VAL A 19 -8.34 -7.33 -17.50
CA VAL A 19 -8.64 -7.66 -16.09
C VAL A 19 -8.34 -9.12 -15.77
N LEU A 20 -8.76 -10.05 -16.63
CA LEU A 20 -8.56 -11.49 -16.43
C LEU A 20 -7.08 -11.87 -16.25
N PRO A 21 -6.14 -11.52 -17.14
CA PRO A 21 -4.74 -11.91 -16.97
C PRO A 21 -4.07 -11.24 -15.77
N VAL A 22 -4.42 -10.00 -15.44
CA VAL A 22 -3.89 -9.31 -14.24
C VAL A 22 -4.37 -9.98 -12.96
N SER A 23 -5.66 -10.30 -12.89
CA SER A 23 -6.26 -11.02 -11.75
C SER A 23 -5.70 -12.44 -11.63
N CYS A 24 -5.57 -13.19 -12.72
CA CYS A 24 -4.98 -14.53 -12.72
C CYS A 24 -3.53 -14.52 -12.23
N LEU A 25 -2.71 -13.57 -12.71
CA LEU A 25 -1.34 -13.42 -12.23
C LEU A 25 -1.32 -13.07 -10.73
N GLY A 26 -2.17 -12.15 -10.28
CA GLY A 26 -2.30 -11.77 -8.88
C GLY A 26 -2.69 -12.95 -7.98
N LEU A 27 -3.71 -13.72 -8.37
CA LEU A 27 -4.16 -14.92 -7.65
C LEU A 27 -3.11 -16.03 -7.64
N TRP A 28 -2.39 -16.21 -8.75
CA TRP A 28 -1.30 -17.17 -8.84
C TRP A 28 -0.16 -16.79 -7.88
N LEU A 29 0.25 -15.52 -7.86
CA LEU A 29 1.25 -15.01 -6.93
C LEU A 29 0.78 -15.13 -5.47
N LEU A 30 -0.49 -14.84 -5.19
CA LEU A 30 -1.08 -14.98 -3.86
C LEU A 30 -1.02 -16.44 -3.38
N ARG A 31 -1.50 -17.39 -4.18
CA ARG A 31 -1.45 -18.82 -3.84
C ARG A 31 -0.02 -19.33 -3.71
N LEU A 32 0.89 -18.87 -4.57
CA LEU A 32 2.30 -19.21 -4.46
C LEU A 32 2.89 -18.66 -3.15
N SER A 33 2.56 -17.42 -2.79
CA SER A 33 3.02 -16.80 -1.54
C SER A 33 2.51 -17.56 -0.32
N GLU A 34 1.25 -18.01 -0.32
CA GLU A 34 0.68 -18.82 0.76
C GLU A 34 1.37 -20.18 0.88
N ARG A 35 1.65 -20.84 -0.25
CA ARG A 35 2.37 -22.13 -0.26
C ARG A 35 3.79 -22.00 0.27
N LEU A 36 4.50 -20.93 -0.13
CA LEU A 36 5.85 -20.66 0.36
C LEU A 36 5.85 -20.19 1.83
N ALA A 37 4.79 -19.50 2.26
CA ALA A 37 4.63 -19.02 3.62
C ALA A 37 4.14 -20.11 4.59
N ALA A 38 3.51 -21.19 4.11
CA ALA A 38 2.97 -22.27 4.93
C ALA A 38 3.90 -22.79 6.06
N PRO A 39 5.21 -23.03 5.83
CA PRO A 39 6.12 -23.43 6.91
C PRO A 39 6.44 -22.28 7.91
N CYS A 40 6.35 -21.03 7.47
CA CYS A 40 6.72 -19.85 8.24
C CYS A 40 5.53 -19.17 8.93
N THR A 41 4.29 -19.44 8.51
CA THR A 41 3.07 -18.83 9.06
C THR A 41 2.86 -19.12 10.54
N GLN A 42 3.38 -20.25 11.04
CA GLN A 42 3.34 -20.62 12.46
C GLN A 42 4.33 -19.82 13.31
N VAL A 43 5.42 -19.32 12.71
CA VAL A 43 6.51 -18.65 13.43
C VAL A 43 6.42 -17.12 13.28
N ILE A 44 5.99 -16.63 12.12
CA ILE A 44 5.88 -15.19 11.83
C ILE A 44 4.51 -14.90 11.19
N PRO A 45 3.55 -14.40 11.99
CA PRO A 45 2.28 -13.89 11.48
C PRO A 45 2.56 -12.68 10.57
N GLY A 46 1.97 -12.68 9.36
CA GLY A 46 2.27 -11.69 8.31
C GLY A 46 3.33 -12.11 7.29
N SER A 47 3.90 -13.31 7.39
CA SER A 47 4.82 -13.85 6.36
C SER A 47 4.24 -13.96 4.94
N PRO A 48 2.94 -14.28 4.69
CA PRO A 48 2.41 -14.35 3.33
C PRO A 48 2.46 -13.00 2.61
N THR A 49 2.15 -11.90 3.29
CA THR A 49 2.17 -10.56 2.69
C THR A 49 3.60 -10.09 2.37
N ALA A 50 4.57 -10.46 3.20
CA ALA A 50 5.98 -10.16 2.92
C ALA A 50 6.47 -10.92 1.68
N ILE A 51 6.21 -12.24 1.62
CA ILE A 51 6.59 -13.10 0.51
C ILE A 51 5.88 -12.67 -0.77
N LEU A 52 4.58 -12.32 -0.70
CA LEU A 52 3.81 -11.81 -1.83
C LEU A 52 4.47 -10.57 -2.43
N THR A 53 4.96 -9.65 -1.61
CA THR A 53 5.58 -8.41 -2.09
C THR A 53 6.90 -8.68 -2.80
N VAL A 54 7.73 -9.58 -2.26
CA VAL A 54 8.97 -10.02 -2.89
C VAL A 54 8.68 -10.72 -4.22
N LEU A 55 7.70 -11.63 -4.27
CA LEU A 55 7.28 -12.32 -5.49
C LEU A 55 6.71 -11.35 -6.53
N ALA A 56 5.89 -10.39 -6.11
CA ALA A 56 5.34 -9.36 -7.00
C ALA A 56 6.45 -8.49 -7.59
N TYR A 57 7.46 -8.12 -6.78
CA TYR A 57 8.62 -7.38 -7.27
C TYR A 57 9.48 -8.20 -8.23
N ALA A 58 9.72 -9.48 -7.93
CA ALA A 58 10.45 -10.39 -8.80
C ALA A 58 9.73 -10.60 -10.13
N ALA A 59 8.41 -10.78 -10.11
CA ALA A 59 7.58 -10.86 -11.31
C ALA A 59 7.64 -9.56 -12.13
N ALA A 60 7.56 -8.39 -11.49
CA ALA A 60 7.71 -7.09 -12.14
C ALA A 60 9.12 -6.87 -12.71
N ALA A 61 10.17 -7.36 -12.04
CA ALA A 61 11.54 -7.33 -12.53
C ALA A 61 11.75 -8.25 -13.74
N GLY A 62 11.24 -9.49 -13.68
CA GLY A 62 11.25 -10.43 -14.80
C GLY A 62 10.53 -9.89 -16.03
N LEU A 63 9.36 -9.26 -15.84
CA LEU A 63 8.62 -8.64 -16.94
C LEU A 63 9.34 -7.43 -17.56
N ARG A 64 10.18 -6.73 -16.79
CA ARG A 64 11.07 -5.68 -17.30
C ARG A 64 12.27 -6.27 -18.07
N TRP A 65 12.82 -7.39 -17.59
CA TRP A 65 13.98 -8.05 -18.18
C TRP A 65 13.68 -8.71 -19.53
N VAL A 66 12.48 -9.26 -19.72
CA VAL A 66 11.97 -9.82 -21.00
C VAL A 66 11.66 -8.70 -22.04
N GLY A 67 12.22 -7.51 -21.85
CA GLY A 67 11.83 -6.18 -22.34
C GLY A 67 11.92 -5.87 -23.84
N ARG A 68 11.70 -6.82 -24.75
CA ARG A 68 11.46 -6.52 -26.18
C ARG A 68 10.23 -7.20 -26.80
N SER A 69 9.86 -8.41 -26.38
CA SER A 69 8.75 -9.15 -27.05
C SER A 69 7.34 -8.86 -26.53
N VAL A 70 7.17 -8.23 -25.36
CA VAL A 70 5.85 -8.06 -24.70
C VAL A 70 5.51 -6.60 -24.34
N ARG A 71 6.06 -5.63 -25.08
CA ARG A 71 5.74 -4.20 -24.94
C ARG A 71 4.23 -3.88 -24.92
N PRO A 72 3.38 -4.43 -25.83
CA PRO A 72 1.95 -4.16 -25.78
C PRO A 72 1.34 -4.64 -24.47
N VAL A 73 1.60 -5.88 -24.06
CA VAL A 73 1.08 -6.47 -22.80
C VAL A 73 1.44 -5.61 -21.59
N ARG A 74 2.68 -5.11 -21.52
CA ARG A 74 3.13 -4.25 -20.42
C ARG A 74 2.41 -2.89 -20.38
N GLN A 75 2.11 -2.31 -21.54
CA GLN A 75 1.40 -1.03 -21.61
C GLN A 75 -0.08 -1.20 -21.24
N TRP A 76 -0.70 -2.31 -21.65
CA TRP A 76 -2.06 -2.70 -21.25
C TRP A 76 -2.16 -2.92 -19.73
N GLN A 77 -1.27 -3.72 -19.14
CA GLN A 77 -1.25 -3.97 -17.69
C GLN A 77 -1.15 -2.68 -16.86
N ARG A 78 -0.34 -1.71 -17.31
CA ARG A 78 -0.19 -0.41 -16.62
C ARG A 78 -1.47 0.43 -16.61
N ARG A 79 -2.37 0.24 -17.58
CA ARG A 79 -3.66 0.94 -17.65
C ARG A 79 -4.71 0.27 -16.77
N VAL A 80 -4.75 -1.07 -16.78
CA VAL A 80 -5.79 -1.83 -16.09
C VAL A 80 -5.48 -2.02 -14.60
N ALA A 81 -4.22 -2.26 -14.23
CA ALA A 81 -3.84 -2.58 -12.85
C ALA A 81 -4.23 -1.50 -11.82
N PRO A 82 -4.05 -0.17 -12.08
CA PRO A 82 -4.44 0.85 -11.10
C PRO A 82 -5.95 0.92 -10.85
N VAL A 83 -6.76 0.80 -11.91
CA VAL A 83 -8.23 0.83 -11.83
C VAL A 83 -8.75 -0.40 -11.10
N LEU A 84 -8.17 -1.57 -11.40
CA LEU A 84 -8.51 -2.81 -10.72
C LEU A 84 -8.09 -2.75 -9.23
N ALA A 85 -6.90 -2.24 -8.93
CA ALA A 85 -6.41 -2.13 -7.56
C ALA A 85 -7.27 -1.19 -6.71
N SER A 86 -7.68 -0.03 -7.24
CA SER A 86 -8.55 0.90 -6.52
C SER A 86 -9.95 0.33 -6.29
N ALA A 87 -10.52 -0.36 -7.28
CA ALA A 87 -11.82 -1.04 -7.13
C ALA A 87 -11.76 -2.16 -6.07
N LEU A 88 -10.71 -2.99 -6.10
CA LEU A 88 -10.52 -4.06 -5.12
C LEU A 88 -10.26 -3.52 -3.71
N LEU A 89 -9.50 -2.43 -3.58
CA LEU A 89 -9.28 -1.76 -2.29
C LEU A 89 -10.58 -1.18 -1.73
N GLY A 90 -11.43 -0.60 -2.58
CA GLY A 90 -12.77 -0.15 -2.21
C GLY A 90 -13.66 -1.30 -1.73
N LEU A 91 -13.66 -2.42 -2.45
CA LEU A 91 -14.41 -3.62 -2.05
C LEU A 91 -13.90 -4.21 -0.74
N PHE A 92 -12.58 -4.20 -0.53
CA PHE A 92 -11.96 -4.60 0.73
C PHE A 92 -12.48 -3.74 1.90
N PHE A 93 -12.47 -2.42 1.77
CA PHE A 93 -12.99 -1.53 2.82
C PHE A 93 -14.50 -1.73 3.05
N ALA A 94 -15.28 -1.93 1.99
CA ALA A 94 -16.70 -2.23 2.10
C ALA A 94 -16.94 -3.55 2.85
N ALA A 95 -16.18 -4.59 2.54
CA ALA A 95 -16.29 -5.90 3.19
C ALA A 95 -15.90 -5.82 4.67
N VAL A 96 -14.76 -5.21 5.00
CA VAL A 96 -14.33 -4.99 6.40
C VAL A 96 -15.39 -4.19 7.16
N GLY A 97 -15.88 -3.10 6.56
CA GLY A 97 -16.92 -2.26 7.15
C GLY A 97 -18.25 -2.98 7.37
N SER A 98 -18.63 -3.90 6.48
CA SER A 98 -19.88 -4.67 6.60
C SER A 98 -19.93 -5.57 7.83
N THR A 99 -18.77 -5.98 8.34
CA THR A 99 -18.65 -6.83 9.53
C THR A 99 -18.68 -6.04 10.84
N ALA A 100 -18.58 -4.71 10.79
CA ALA A 100 -18.51 -3.87 11.98
C ALA A 100 -19.88 -3.70 12.65
N LYS A 101 -19.94 -3.98 13.96
CA LYS A 101 -21.13 -3.71 14.77
C LYS A 101 -21.18 -2.25 15.16
N VAL A 102 -22.19 -1.52 14.68
CA VAL A 102 -22.39 -0.08 14.98
C VAL A 102 -22.40 0.17 16.50
N SER A 103 -23.01 -0.74 17.28
CA SER A 103 -23.02 -0.62 18.75
C SER A 103 -21.60 -0.59 19.35
N ASN A 104 -20.66 -1.39 18.84
CA ASN A 104 -19.29 -1.41 19.35
C ASN A 104 -18.52 -0.15 18.93
N VAL A 105 -18.82 0.38 17.75
CA VAL A 105 -18.23 1.63 17.26
C VAL A 105 -18.68 2.81 18.14
N VAL A 106 -19.95 2.84 18.57
CA VAL A 106 -20.44 3.93 19.42
C VAL A 106 -19.89 3.83 20.85
N THR A 107 -19.76 2.62 21.40
CA THR A 107 -19.32 2.44 22.80
C THR A 107 -17.80 2.45 22.96
N ALA A 108 -17.07 1.71 22.11
CA ALA A 108 -15.61 1.60 22.18
C ALA A 108 -14.89 2.55 21.21
N GLY A 109 -15.56 2.97 20.14
CA GLY A 109 -14.94 3.81 19.11
C GLY A 109 -14.42 5.16 19.62
N PRO A 110 -15.08 5.90 20.53
CA PRO A 110 -14.53 7.18 21.02
C PRO A 110 -13.16 7.04 21.70
N ALA A 111 -12.97 6.00 22.50
CA ALA A 111 -11.70 5.73 23.16
C ALA A 111 -10.61 5.38 22.15
N ILE A 112 -10.93 4.50 21.19
CA ILE A 112 -10.00 4.12 20.11
C ILE A 112 -9.66 5.34 19.25
N MET A 113 -10.65 6.17 18.89
CA MET A 113 -10.46 7.39 18.10
C MET A 113 -9.55 8.39 18.80
N CYS A 114 -9.72 8.59 20.10
CA CYS A 114 -8.85 9.46 20.89
C CYS A 114 -7.40 8.93 20.88
N LEU A 115 -7.22 7.64 21.17
CA LEU A 115 -5.91 7.00 21.16
C LEU A 115 -5.25 7.10 19.77
N THR A 116 -5.97 6.76 18.71
CA THR A 116 -5.45 6.82 17.34
C THR A 116 -5.15 8.26 16.91
N SER A 117 -5.91 9.25 17.39
CA SER A 117 -5.66 10.66 17.09
C SER A 117 -4.38 11.16 17.77
N ILE A 118 -4.15 10.75 19.02
CA ILE A 118 -2.91 11.08 19.75
C ILE A 118 -1.70 10.42 19.09
N THR A 119 -1.76 9.12 18.80
CA THR A 119 -0.64 8.40 18.17
C THR A 119 -0.37 8.92 16.77
N LEU A 120 -1.40 9.24 15.99
CA LEU A 120 -1.25 9.89 14.69
C LEU A 120 -0.63 11.29 14.81
N GLY A 121 -1.04 12.07 15.81
CA GLY A 121 -0.46 13.39 16.09
C GLY A 121 1.02 13.30 16.40
N ILE A 122 1.42 12.36 17.27
CA ILE A 122 2.84 12.10 17.59
C ILE A 122 3.60 11.67 16.34
N HIS A 123 3.04 10.75 15.55
CA HIS A 123 3.65 10.27 14.30
C HIS A 123 3.89 11.40 13.31
N VAL A 124 2.90 12.25 13.06
CA VAL A 124 3.01 13.38 12.13
C VAL A 124 4.01 14.43 12.66
N ALA A 125 3.94 14.76 13.95
CA ALA A 125 4.86 15.71 14.55
C ALA A 125 6.32 15.23 14.47
N PHE A 126 6.56 13.96 14.82
CA PHE A 126 7.89 13.36 14.75
C PHE A 126 8.39 13.21 13.31
N SER A 127 7.52 12.81 12.38
CA SER A 127 7.87 12.70 10.97
C SER A 127 8.21 14.07 10.35
N ALA A 128 7.48 15.11 10.71
CA ALA A 128 7.73 16.48 10.23
C ALA A 128 9.06 17.02 10.77
N THR A 129 9.36 16.80 12.06
CA THR A 129 10.64 17.23 12.65
C THR A 129 11.81 16.43 12.09
N ALA A 130 11.67 15.11 11.92
CA ALA A 130 12.68 14.26 11.29
C ALA A 130 12.95 14.67 9.83
N PHE A 131 11.90 14.92 9.05
CA PHE A 131 12.03 15.44 7.68
C PHE A 131 12.78 16.77 7.63
N ALA A 132 12.40 17.73 8.49
CA ALA A 132 13.05 19.03 8.56
C ALA A 132 14.52 18.92 8.98
N LEU A 133 14.84 18.02 9.91
CA LEU A 133 16.20 17.77 10.37
C LEU A 133 17.06 17.12 9.29
N LEU A 134 16.53 16.09 8.61
CA LEU A 134 17.23 15.41 7.51
C LEU A 134 17.53 16.37 6.35
N ASN A 135 16.55 17.18 5.93
CA ASN A 135 16.77 18.22 4.92
C ASN A 135 17.69 19.36 5.39
N ARG A 136 17.95 19.50 6.69
CA ARG A 136 18.96 20.44 7.21
C ARG A 136 20.36 19.83 7.18
N ILE A 137 20.49 18.55 7.48
CA ILE A 137 21.78 17.82 7.55
C ILE A 137 22.29 17.49 6.14
N PHE A 138 21.43 16.96 5.26
CA PHE A 138 21.80 16.50 3.92
C PHE A 138 21.67 17.56 2.83
N GLY A 139 21.34 18.80 3.20
CA GLY A 139 21.09 19.91 2.29
C GLY A 139 19.58 20.10 2.01
N LYS A 140 19.16 21.35 1.80
CA LYS A 140 17.75 21.63 1.51
C LYS A 140 17.36 21.00 0.17
N GLY A 141 16.32 20.16 0.19
CA GLY A 141 15.73 19.57 -1.02
C GLY A 141 16.22 18.17 -1.36
N THR A 142 17.00 17.50 -0.49
CA THR A 142 17.41 16.10 -0.71
C THR A 142 16.23 15.12 -0.62
N ILE A 143 15.29 15.39 0.28
CA ILE A 143 14.03 14.62 0.41
C ILE A 143 12.89 15.53 -0.04
N LEU A 144 12.15 15.08 -1.05
CA LEU A 144 10.99 15.79 -1.55
C LEU A 144 9.81 15.64 -0.59
N LEU A 145 8.93 16.65 -0.53
CA LEU A 145 7.74 16.60 0.34
C LEU A 145 6.86 15.38 -0.01
N ASP A 146 6.68 15.09 -1.29
CA ASP A 146 5.95 13.91 -1.77
C ASP A 146 6.51 12.61 -1.19
N GLU A 147 7.83 12.45 -1.16
CA GLU A 147 8.49 11.26 -0.62
C GLU A 147 8.23 11.12 0.88
N ALA A 148 8.33 12.23 1.62
CA ALA A 148 8.05 12.26 3.05
C ALA A 148 6.58 11.93 3.36
N LEU A 149 5.65 12.47 2.57
CA LEU A 149 4.22 12.21 2.72
C LEU A 149 3.87 10.76 2.37
N VAL A 150 4.41 10.22 1.28
CA VAL A 150 4.23 8.81 0.92
C VAL A 150 4.83 7.88 1.98
N ALA A 151 6.02 8.17 2.49
CA ALA A 151 6.66 7.38 3.53
C ALA A 151 5.85 7.39 4.85
N SER A 152 5.36 8.56 5.26
CA SER A 152 4.49 8.69 6.42
C SER A 152 3.19 7.89 6.25
N ASN A 153 2.56 7.97 5.07
CA ASN A 153 1.35 7.20 4.77
C ASN A 153 1.63 5.69 4.66
N ALA A 154 2.80 5.27 4.19
CA ALA A 154 3.19 3.86 4.17
C ALA A 154 3.29 3.26 5.59
N ASN A 155 3.69 4.08 6.58
CA ASN A 155 3.77 3.67 7.98
C ASN A 155 2.38 3.60 8.65
N VAL A 156 1.52 4.60 8.42
CA VAL A 156 0.21 4.70 9.08
C VAL A 156 -0.89 3.94 8.33
N GLY A 157 -1.04 4.21 7.04
CA GLY A 157 -2.10 3.65 6.18
C GLY A 157 -1.73 2.33 5.53
N GLY A 158 -0.47 1.91 5.64
CA GLY A 158 0.03 0.67 5.07
C GLY A 158 0.23 0.71 3.54
N PRO A 159 0.63 -0.42 2.93
CA PRO A 159 1.13 -0.45 1.56
C PRO A 159 0.07 -0.13 0.50
N ALA A 160 -1.17 -0.59 0.69
CA ALA A 160 -2.24 -0.37 -0.29
C ALA A 160 -2.69 1.10 -0.32
N THR A 161 -2.89 1.70 0.86
CA THR A 161 -3.28 3.10 0.99
C THR A 161 -2.18 4.02 0.46
N ALA A 162 -0.92 3.80 0.84
CA ALA A 162 0.21 4.61 0.39
C ALA A 162 0.45 4.52 -1.13
N ALA A 163 0.27 3.34 -1.72
CA ALA A 163 0.35 3.15 -3.17
C ALA A 163 -0.73 3.94 -3.91
N SER A 164 -1.98 3.86 -3.45
CA SER A 164 -3.08 4.63 -4.03
C SER A 164 -2.84 6.14 -3.89
N PHE A 165 -2.38 6.58 -2.72
CA PHE A 165 -2.07 7.96 -2.42
C PHE A 165 -0.95 8.53 -3.32
N ALA A 166 0.14 7.79 -3.52
CA ALA A 166 1.21 8.18 -4.44
C ALA A 166 0.71 8.35 -5.88
N ALA A 167 -0.20 7.48 -6.33
CA ALA A 167 -0.83 7.61 -7.64
C ALA A 167 -1.74 8.85 -7.73
N PHE A 168 -2.53 9.14 -6.69
CA PHE A 168 -3.40 10.32 -6.64
C PHE A 168 -2.65 11.64 -6.56
N MET A 169 -1.50 11.67 -5.87
CA MET A 169 -0.64 12.86 -5.81
C MET A 169 0.09 13.17 -7.11
N GLY A 170 0.01 12.30 -8.13
CA GLY A 170 0.74 12.49 -9.38
C GLY A 170 2.21 12.05 -9.31
N SER A 171 2.56 11.25 -8.30
CA SER A 171 3.92 10.71 -8.10
C SER A 171 3.95 9.18 -8.25
N PRO A 172 3.61 8.63 -9.44
CA PRO A 172 3.51 7.18 -9.67
C PRO A 172 4.85 6.44 -9.49
N GLN A 173 5.98 7.13 -9.61
CA GLN A 173 7.31 6.60 -9.29
C GLN A 173 7.42 6.15 -7.83
N LEU A 174 6.62 6.72 -6.92
CA LEU A 174 6.62 6.39 -5.50
C LEU A 174 5.73 5.20 -5.13
N VAL A 175 4.91 4.68 -6.05
CA VAL A 175 4.00 3.55 -5.79
C VAL A 175 4.76 2.29 -5.39
N ILE A 176 5.81 1.94 -6.15
CA ILE A 176 6.64 0.76 -5.87
C ILE A 176 7.37 0.90 -4.51
N PRO A 177 8.10 1.99 -4.22
CA PRO A 177 8.74 2.12 -2.91
C PRO A 177 7.73 2.20 -1.76
N ALA A 178 6.56 2.82 -1.95
CA ALA A 178 5.49 2.86 -0.94
C ALA A 178 4.99 1.46 -0.55
N THR A 179 4.65 0.63 -1.56
CA THR A 179 4.21 -0.75 -1.31
C THR A 179 5.31 -1.59 -0.66
N THR A 180 6.56 -1.40 -1.09
CA THR A 180 7.69 -2.17 -0.57
C THR A 180 7.96 -1.84 0.90
N TRP A 181 8.13 -0.56 1.24
CA TRP A 181 8.39 -0.19 2.63
C TRP A 181 7.17 -0.37 3.54
N GLY A 182 5.95 -0.17 3.03
CA GLY A 182 4.72 -0.46 3.79
C GLY A 182 4.57 -1.94 4.14
N THR A 183 4.93 -2.85 3.23
CA THR A 183 4.86 -4.31 3.49
C THR A 183 5.97 -4.79 4.40
N VAL A 184 7.19 -4.23 4.28
CA VAL A 184 8.30 -4.48 5.21
C VAL A 184 7.92 -4.03 6.62
N GLY A 185 7.34 -2.82 6.76
CA GLY A 185 6.82 -2.32 8.03
C GLY A 185 5.77 -3.25 8.61
N TYR A 186 4.80 -3.70 7.82
CA TYR A 186 3.79 -4.67 8.24
C TYR A 186 4.40 -6.01 8.71
N ALA A 187 5.36 -6.55 7.96
CA ALA A 187 6.03 -7.81 8.27
C ALA A 187 6.86 -7.74 9.57
N ALA A 188 7.44 -6.58 9.89
CA ALA A 188 8.19 -6.37 11.12
C ALA A 188 7.28 -6.03 12.32
N ALA A 189 6.27 -5.18 12.11
CA ALA A 189 5.38 -4.72 13.18
C ALA A 189 4.49 -5.85 13.73
N THR A 190 4.05 -6.77 12.87
CA THR A 190 3.14 -7.85 13.27
C THR A 190 3.74 -8.79 14.34
N PRO A 191 4.93 -9.40 14.16
CA PRO A 191 5.53 -10.24 15.21
C PRO A 191 5.91 -9.44 16.46
N LEU A 192 6.36 -8.18 16.31
CA LEU A 192 6.65 -7.31 17.46
C LEU A 192 5.40 -7.03 18.30
N ALA A 193 4.29 -6.70 17.65
CA ALA A 193 3.01 -6.44 18.31
C ALA A 193 2.51 -7.68 19.05
N LEU A 194 2.63 -8.87 18.45
CA LEU A 194 2.23 -10.13 19.09
C LEU A 194 3.13 -10.48 20.28
N SER A 195 4.44 -10.25 20.16
CA SER A 195 5.40 -10.46 21.25
C SER A 195 5.09 -9.53 22.43
N LEU A 196 4.75 -8.27 22.15
CA LEU A 196 4.34 -7.29 23.16
C LEU A 196 2.99 -7.67 23.79
N PHE A 197 2.03 -8.12 22.98
CA PHE A 197 0.73 -8.59 23.47
C PHE A 197 0.91 -9.75 24.46
N SER A 198 1.68 -10.78 24.07
CA SER A 198 1.99 -11.92 24.95
C SER A 198 2.79 -11.54 26.21
N LEU A 199 3.49 -10.40 26.22
CA LEU A 199 4.18 -9.89 27.42
C LEU A 199 3.22 -9.16 28.37
N LEU A 200 2.17 -8.54 27.83
CA LEU A 200 1.24 -7.69 28.57
C LEU A 200 -0.03 -8.43 29.04
N THR A 201 -0.30 -9.63 28.54
CA THR A 201 -1.42 -10.50 28.92
C THR A 201 -0.96 -11.77 29.59
#